data_AF-A0A8B6GZ21-F1
#
_entry.id   AF-A0A8B6GZ21-F1
#
_cell.length_a   1.000
_cell.length_b   1.000
_cell.length_c   1.000
_cell.angle_alpha   90.00
_cell.angle_beta   90.00
_cell.angle_gamma   90.00
#
_symmetry.space_group_name_H-M   'P 1'
#
loop_
_entity.id
_entity.type
_entity.pdbx_description
1 polymer ?
#
loop_
_entity_poly.entity_id
_entity_poly.type
_entity_poly.pdbx_seq_one_letter_code
_entity_poly.pdbx_strand_id
1 'polypeptide(L)'
;MVERSALFAFASRSLNKAERNYSQIDKEALGIIFGVKKFHTYLYGRKFTLITDHMPLVSIFNPKKGISTTSAARLQRYALFLSGYTYDIEYKNTNKHTNADALSRIPQESTEADGEEFDAVDVFMLKQLEHLSLTNNNIRRETARDKILSRVYELVQKGWTVNDDI
;
A
#
# COMPACT_ATOMS: atom_id res chain seq x y z
N MET A 1 -24.23 -17.74 13.07
CA MET A 1 -23.17 -16.89 13.63
C MET A 1 -22.80 -15.89 12.56
N VAL A 2 -23.32 -14.66 12.62
CA VAL A 2 -23.05 -13.64 11.58
C VAL A 2 -21.72 -12.99 11.94
N GLU A 3 -20.68 -13.30 11.18
CA GLU A 3 -19.39 -12.66 11.30
C GLU A 3 -19.57 -11.16 11.00
N ARG A 4 -19.47 -10.31 12.03
CA ARG A 4 -19.55 -8.86 11.87
C ARG A 4 -18.29 -8.38 11.15
N SER A 5 -18.34 -8.33 9.83
CA SER A 5 -17.35 -7.65 9.01
C SER A 5 -17.60 -6.14 9.15
N ALA A 6 -16.84 -5.50 10.03
CA ALA A 6 -16.87 -4.05 10.17
C ALA A 6 -16.05 -3.43 9.04
N LEU A 7 -16.65 -2.49 8.31
CA LEU A 7 -15.97 -1.71 7.29
C LEU A 7 -14.89 -0.85 7.97
N PHE A 8 -13.65 -0.97 7.50
CA PHE A 8 -12.52 -0.21 8.05
C PHE A 8 -12.22 1.06 7.26
N ALA A 9 -11.98 0.93 5.94
CA ALA A 9 -11.66 2.05 5.06
C ALA A 9 -11.96 1.72 3.60
N PHE A 10 -12.13 2.76 2.78
CA PHE A 10 -12.19 2.67 1.33
C PHE A 10 -11.03 3.44 0.71
N ALA A 11 -10.55 2.98 -0.45
CA ALA A 11 -9.55 3.69 -1.24
C ALA A 11 -9.84 3.50 -2.73
N SER A 12 -9.64 4.55 -3.51
CA SER A 12 -9.79 4.56 -4.97
C SER A 12 -8.74 5.48 -5.57
N ARG A 13 -8.32 5.20 -6.80
CA ARG A 13 -7.36 6.03 -7.54
C ARG A 13 -7.71 6.05 -9.02
N SER A 14 -7.69 7.24 -9.61
CA SER A 14 -7.82 7.41 -11.07
C SER A 14 -6.60 6.86 -11.81
N LEU A 15 -6.80 6.31 -13.01
CA LEU A 15 -5.71 5.81 -13.86
C LEU A 15 -5.00 6.98 -14.56
N ASN A 16 -3.67 6.95 -14.56
CA ASN A 16 -2.86 7.92 -15.29
C ASN A 16 -2.93 7.70 -16.82
N LYS A 17 -2.37 8.62 -17.61
CA LYS A 17 -2.46 8.57 -19.09
C LYS A 17 -1.91 7.28 -19.70
N ALA A 18 -0.83 6.73 -19.14
CA ALA A 18 -0.25 5.47 -19.61
C ALA A 18 -1.06 4.25 -19.16
N GLU A 19 -1.52 4.24 -17.91
CA GLU A 19 -2.34 3.18 -17.30
C GLU A 19 -3.71 3.03 -17.98
N ARG A 20 -4.27 4.14 -18.50
CA ARG A 20 -5.51 4.10 -19.29
C ARG A 20 -5.40 3.22 -20.54
N ASN A 21 -4.20 3.09 -21.11
CA ASN A 21 -3.94 2.27 -22.29
C ASN A 21 -3.66 0.79 -21.96
N TYR A 22 -3.70 0.40 -20.68
CA TYR A 22 -3.47 -0.98 -20.29
C TYR A 22 -4.64 -1.89 -20.67
N SER A 23 -4.35 -3.17 -20.81
CA SER A 23 -5.38 -4.20 -20.99
C SER A 23 -6.31 -4.25 -19.78
N GLN A 24 -7.53 -4.78 -19.94
CA GLN A 24 -8.48 -4.84 -18.83
C GLN A 24 -7.91 -5.63 -17.64
N ILE A 25 -7.29 -6.78 -17.90
CA ILE A 25 -6.67 -7.60 -16.85
C ILE A 25 -5.55 -6.86 -16.11
N ASP A 26 -4.76 -6.05 -16.82
CA ASP A 26 -3.72 -5.22 -16.20
C ASP A 26 -4.32 -4.12 -15.31
N LYS A 27 -5.45 -3.53 -15.70
CA LYS A 27 -6.15 -2.49 -14.92
C LYS A 27 -6.74 -3.07 -13.63
N GLU A 28 -7.40 -4.22 -13.72
CA GLU A 28 -7.92 -4.92 -12.54
C GLU A 28 -6.77 -5.33 -11.59
N ALA A 29 -5.68 -5.87 -12.15
CA ALA A 29 -4.50 -6.23 -11.37
C ALA A 29 -3.85 -5.00 -10.70
N LEU A 30 -3.79 -3.87 -11.40
CA LEU A 30 -3.27 -2.62 -10.87
C LEU A 30 -4.11 -2.13 -9.68
N GLY A 31 -5.44 -2.23 -9.75
CA GLY A 31 -6.34 -1.90 -8.64
C GLY A 31 -6.04 -2.73 -7.39
N ILE A 32 -5.83 -4.04 -7.56
CA ILE A 32 -5.43 -4.93 -6.47
C ILE A 32 -4.11 -4.48 -5.83
N ILE A 33 -3.09 -4.23 -6.66
CA ILE A 33 -1.76 -3.84 -6.19
C ILE A 33 -1.78 -2.48 -5.49
N PHE A 34 -2.56 -1.53 -6.02
CA PHE A 34 -2.80 -0.24 -5.36
C PHE A 34 -3.41 -0.43 -3.97
N GLY A 35 -4.46 -1.23 -3.85
CA GLY A 35 -5.11 -1.51 -2.56
C GLY A 35 -4.15 -2.13 -1.55
N VAL A 36 -3.38 -3.15 -1.95
CA VAL A 36 -2.41 -3.81 -1.05
C VAL A 36 -1.29 -2.85 -0.63
N LYS A 37 -0.79 -2.01 -1.55
CA LYS A 37 0.20 -0.97 -1.20
C LYS A 37 -0.38 0.05 -0.23
N LYS A 38 -1.59 0.54 -0.49
CA LYS A 38 -2.25 1.56 0.33
C LYS A 38 -2.49 1.07 1.76
N PHE A 39 -2.88 -0.19 1.91
CA PHE A 39 -3.14 -0.80 3.22
C PHE A 39 -1.96 -1.62 3.75
N HIS A 40 -0.74 -1.40 3.24
CA HIS A 40 0.45 -2.18 3.60
C HIS A 40 0.63 -2.32 5.12
N THR A 41 0.59 -1.21 5.85
CA THR A 41 0.75 -1.17 7.31
C THR A 41 -0.25 -2.04 8.06
N TYR A 42 -1.43 -2.28 7.50
CA TYR A 42 -2.47 -3.11 8.10
C TYR A 42 -2.40 -4.58 7.67
N LEU A 43 -1.96 -4.83 6.44
CA LEU A 43 -1.94 -6.17 5.82
C LEU A 43 -0.64 -6.91 6.08
N TYR A 44 0.47 -6.20 6.24
CA TYR A 44 1.78 -6.81 6.40
C TYR A 44 1.86 -7.65 7.68
N GLY A 45 2.37 -8.88 7.56
CA GLY A 45 2.47 -9.84 8.66
C GLY A 45 1.15 -10.45 9.12
N ARG A 46 0.00 -10.09 8.52
CA ARG A 46 -1.31 -10.63 8.86
C ARG A 46 -1.88 -11.44 7.69
N LYS A 47 -2.67 -12.46 8.02
CA LYS A 47 -3.43 -13.22 7.02
C LYS A 47 -4.70 -12.44 6.65
N PHE A 48 -4.94 -12.24 5.35
CA PHE A 48 -6.16 -11.60 4.84
C PHE A 48 -6.72 -12.32 3.62
N THR A 49 -7.96 -11.97 3.24
CA THR A 49 -8.60 -12.50 2.03
C THR A 49 -8.74 -11.39 0.98
N LEU A 50 -8.16 -11.62 -0.19
CA LEU A 50 -8.24 -10.75 -1.35
C LEU A 50 -9.45 -11.15 -2.19
N ILE A 51 -10.41 -10.25 -2.32
CA ILE A 51 -11.64 -10.49 -3.08
C ILE A 51 -11.55 -9.74 -4.40
N THR A 52 -11.82 -10.41 -5.50
CA THR A 52 -11.85 -9.81 -6.85
C THR A 52 -13.00 -10.41 -7.66
N ASP A 53 -13.55 -9.64 -8.60
CA ASP A 53 -14.51 -10.13 -9.58
C ASP A 53 -13.85 -10.60 -10.89
N HIS A 54 -12.53 -10.74 -10.91
CA HIS A 54 -11.79 -11.17 -12.09
C HIS A 54 -11.20 -12.59 -11.94
N MET A 55 -11.92 -13.61 -12.43
CA MET A 55 -11.52 -15.03 -12.29
C MET A 55 -10.09 -15.35 -12.74
N PRO A 56 -9.56 -14.82 -13.87
CA PRO A 56 -8.16 -15.05 -14.25
C PRO A 56 -7.15 -14.61 -13.18
N LEU A 57 -7.40 -13.51 -12.47
CA LEU A 57 -6.48 -13.02 -11.44
C LEU A 57 -6.49 -13.91 -10.21
N VAL A 58 -7.62 -14.56 -9.90
CA VAL A 58 -7.70 -15.58 -8.86
C VAL A 58 -6.76 -16.76 -9.14
N SER A 59 -6.55 -17.10 -10.41
CA SER A 59 -5.60 -18.16 -10.78
C SER A 59 -4.16 -17.64 -10.80
N ILE A 60 -3.92 -16.46 -11.36
CA ILE A 60 -2.56 -15.91 -11.56
C ILE A 60 -1.92 -15.49 -10.24
N PHE A 61 -2.70 -14.90 -9.33
CA PHE A 61 -2.23 -14.46 -8.01
C PHE A 61 -2.52 -15.48 -6.91
N ASN A 62 -2.79 -16.74 -7.26
CA ASN A 62 -2.99 -17.78 -6.26
C ASN A 62 -1.65 -18.14 -5.59
N PRO A 63 -1.47 -17.94 -4.27
CA PRO A 63 -0.21 -18.25 -3.59
C PRO A 63 0.17 -19.74 -3.70
N LYS A 64 -0.82 -20.62 -3.89
CA LYS A 64 -0.61 -22.07 -3.97
C LYS A 64 -0.17 -22.56 -5.35
N LYS A 65 -0.33 -21.76 -6.41
CA LYS A 65 -0.10 -22.20 -7.81
C LYS A 65 1.24 -21.74 -8.40
N GLY A 66 2.07 -21.04 -7.64
CA GLY A 66 3.33 -20.48 -8.14
C GLY A 66 3.13 -19.44 -9.26
N ILE A 67 4.18 -18.70 -9.61
CA ILE A 67 4.09 -17.67 -10.64
C ILE A 67 4.24 -18.33 -12.01
N SER A 68 3.21 -18.21 -12.86
CA SER A 68 3.24 -18.76 -14.22
C SER A 68 4.24 -18.02 -15.11
N THR A 69 5.19 -18.75 -15.69
CA THR A 69 6.23 -18.21 -16.60
C THR A 69 5.66 -17.74 -17.95
N THR A 70 4.47 -18.20 -18.33
CA THR A 70 3.77 -17.81 -19.56
C THR A 70 2.92 -16.53 -19.38
N SER A 71 2.78 -16.03 -18.15
CA SER A 71 2.02 -14.80 -17.89
C SER A 71 2.76 -13.56 -18.38
N ALA A 72 2.03 -12.48 -18.67
CA ALA A 72 2.65 -11.21 -19.04
C ALA A 72 3.63 -10.72 -17.95
N ALA A 73 4.77 -10.16 -18.36
CA ALA A 73 5.84 -9.73 -17.44
C ALA A 73 5.36 -8.78 -16.34
N ARG A 74 4.36 -7.94 -16.62
CA ARG A 74 3.74 -7.06 -15.61
C ARG A 74 3.02 -7.84 -14.52
N LEU A 75 2.19 -8.81 -14.90
CA LEU A 75 1.46 -9.67 -13.98
C LEU A 75 2.43 -10.53 -13.13
N GLN A 76 3.54 -10.98 -13.72
CA GLN A 76 4.58 -11.69 -12.95
C GLN A 76 5.19 -10.80 -11.87
N ARG A 77 5.51 -9.53 -12.17
CA ARG A 77 6.01 -8.56 -11.17
C ARG A 77 4.98 -8.31 -10.06
N TYR A 78 3.70 -8.23 -10.40
CA TYR A 78 2.63 -8.08 -9.43
C TYR A 78 2.48 -9.33 -8.54
N ALA A 79 2.55 -10.53 -9.11
CA ALA A 79 2.52 -11.76 -8.34
C ALA A 79 3.71 -11.87 -7.37
N LEU A 80 4.91 -11.45 -7.80
CA LEU A 80 6.10 -11.39 -6.94
C LEU A 80 5.96 -10.35 -5.82
N PHE A 81 5.34 -9.21 -6.08
CA PHE A 81 5.05 -8.25 -5.02
C PHE A 81 4.06 -8.83 -4.00
N LEU A 82 3.01 -9.50 -4.47
CA LEU A 82 2.01 -10.13 -3.61
C LEU A 82 2.58 -11.31 -2.82
N SER A 83 3.59 -12.02 -3.32
CA SER A 83 4.22 -13.13 -2.59
C SER A 83 4.88 -12.71 -1.28
N GLY A 84 5.11 -11.41 -1.06
CA GLY A 84 5.56 -10.87 0.22
C GLY A 84 4.49 -10.83 1.32
N TYR A 85 3.25 -11.20 1.00
CA TYR A 85 2.10 -11.17 1.90
C TYR A 85 1.51 -12.56 2.12
N THR A 86 0.86 -12.75 3.28
CA THR A 86 0.08 -13.96 3.55
C THR A 86 -1.39 -13.67 3.26
N TYR A 87 -1.93 -14.24 2.19
CA TYR A 87 -3.33 -14.03 1.83
C TYR A 87 -3.97 -15.27 1.20
N ASP A 88 -5.30 -15.32 1.22
CA ASP A 88 -6.11 -16.18 0.33
C ASP A 88 -6.78 -15.28 -0.71
N ILE A 89 -7.09 -15.81 -1.90
CA ILE A 89 -7.75 -15.04 -2.97
C ILE A 89 -9.05 -15.73 -3.39
N GLU A 90 -10.13 -14.95 -3.44
CA GLU A 90 -11.48 -15.44 -3.71
C GLU A 90 -12.16 -14.65 -4.82
N TYR A 91 -12.88 -15.36 -5.68
CA TYR A 91 -13.75 -14.75 -6.67
C TYR A 91 -15.07 -14.33 -6.03
N LYS A 92 -15.49 -13.09 -6.26
CA LYS A 92 -16.84 -12.63 -5.94
C LYS A 92 -17.47 -12.02 -7.17
N ASN A 93 -18.68 -12.49 -7.52
CA ASN A 93 -19.40 -11.97 -8.67
C ASN A 93 -19.66 -10.45 -8.54
N THR A 94 -19.54 -9.74 -9.66
CA THR A 94 -19.70 -8.28 -9.78
C THR A 94 -21.00 -7.77 -9.14
N ASN A 95 -22.11 -8.50 -9.25
CA ASN A 95 -23.40 -8.11 -8.65
C ASN A 95 -23.36 -8.04 -7.11
N LYS A 96 -22.40 -8.72 -6.48
CA LYS A 96 -22.16 -8.68 -5.03
C LYS A 96 -20.93 -7.84 -4.66
N HIS A 97 -20.29 -7.19 -5.63
CA HIS A 97 -19.10 -6.36 -5.47
C HIS A 97 -19.37 -4.86 -5.63
N THR A 98 -20.64 -4.46 -5.51
CA THR A 98 -21.15 -3.11 -5.72
C THR A 98 -20.46 -2.03 -4.89
N ASN A 99 -19.95 -2.37 -3.71
CA ASN A 99 -19.22 -1.47 -2.84
C ASN A 99 -17.90 -0.96 -3.46
N ALA A 100 -17.14 -1.85 -4.11
CA ALA A 100 -15.90 -1.47 -4.80
C ALA A 100 -16.18 -0.84 -6.17
N ASP A 101 -17.18 -1.38 -6.87
CA ASP A 101 -17.60 -0.91 -8.20
C ASP A 101 -18.13 0.53 -8.19
N ALA A 102 -18.82 0.94 -7.12
CA ALA A 102 -19.30 2.33 -6.99
C ALA A 102 -18.15 3.34 -6.95
N LEU A 103 -17.08 3.04 -6.22
CA LEU A 103 -15.94 3.96 -6.07
C LEU A 103 -15.01 3.95 -7.29
N SER A 104 -14.88 2.82 -8.00
CA SER A 104 -14.06 2.76 -9.22
C SER A 104 -14.69 3.53 -10.39
N ARG A 105 -16.01 3.73 -10.37
CA ARG A 105 -16.77 4.42 -11.43
C ARG A 105 -16.86 5.93 -11.28
N ILE A 106 -16.38 6.50 -10.18
CA ILE A 106 -16.41 7.96 -9.93
C ILE A 106 -14.99 8.50 -10.21
N PRO A 107 -14.75 9.14 -11.37
CA PRO A 107 -13.45 9.70 -11.67
C PRO A 107 -13.21 10.91 -10.77
N GLN A 108 -12.17 10.89 -9.95
CA GLN A 108 -11.61 12.11 -9.39
C GLN A 108 -10.67 12.76 -10.40
N GLU A 109 -10.73 14.08 -10.52
CA GLU A 109 -9.75 14.86 -11.29
C GLU A 109 -8.36 14.56 -10.74
N SER A 110 -7.52 13.91 -11.54
CA SER A 110 -6.16 13.58 -11.16
C SER A 110 -5.35 14.86 -11.18
N THR A 111 -4.99 15.40 -10.01
CA THR A 111 -3.93 16.39 -9.92
C THR A 111 -2.64 15.63 -10.21
N GLU A 112 -1.96 15.95 -11.29
CA GLU A 112 -0.66 15.38 -11.63
C GLU A 112 0.36 15.85 -10.59
N ALA A 113 0.43 15.18 -9.45
CA ALA A 113 1.43 15.42 -8.43
C ALA A 113 2.37 14.22 -8.39
N ASP A 114 3.54 14.36 -9.03
CA ASP A 114 4.69 13.44 -8.95
C ASP A 114 5.35 13.41 -7.55
N GLY A 115 4.59 13.72 -6.49
CA GLY A 115 5.02 13.61 -5.10
C GLY A 115 4.32 12.42 -4.43
N GLU A 116 4.91 11.88 -3.36
CA GLU A 116 4.18 10.98 -2.46
C GLU A 116 2.94 11.72 -1.92
N GLU A 117 1.79 11.53 -2.58
CA GLU A 117 0.51 12.03 -2.11
C GLU A 117 0.17 11.28 -0.82
N PHE A 118 0.33 11.96 0.32
CA PHE A 118 -0.26 11.53 1.59
C PHE A 118 -1.77 11.55 1.41
N ASP A 119 -2.37 10.39 1.17
CA ASP A 119 -3.81 10.29 0.95
C ASP A 119 -4.55 10.27 2.33
N ALA A 120 -5.86 10.47 2.34
CA ALA A 120 -6.68 10.71 3.53
C ALA A 120 -6.48 9.67 4.65
N VAL A 121 -6.13 8.43 4.30
CA VAL A 121 -5.77 7.38 5.29
C VAL A 121 -4.46 7.70 6.02
N ASP A 122 -3.46 8.24 5.33
CA ASP A 122 -2.18 8.65 5.92
C ASP A 122 -2.39 9.86 6.83
N VAL A 123 -3.21 10.82 6.39
CA VAL A 123 -3.64 11.97 7.20
C VAL A 123 -4.43 11.53 8.43
N PHE A 124 -5.32 10.54 8.30
CA PHE A 124 -6.08 9.99 9.42
C PHE A 124 -5.18 9.26 10.43
N MET A 125 -4.21 8.49 9.95
CA MET A 125 -3.22 7.81 10.79
C MET A 125 -2.33 8.82 11.52
N LEU A 126 -1.88 9.88 10.85
CA LEU A 126 -1.14 10.98 11.46
C LEU A 126 -1.97 11.66 12.57
N LYS A 127 -3.27 11.88 12.35
CA LYS A 127 -4.16 12.42 13.40
C LYS A 127 -4.30 11.48 14.60
N GLN A 128 -4.24 10.17 14.42
CA GLN A 128 -4.23 9.24 15.55
C GLN A 128 -2.95 9.32 16.38
N LEU A 129 -1.80 9.64 15.75
CA LEU A 129 -0.55 9.85 16.48
C LEU A 129 -0.59 11.07 17.39
N GLU A 130 -1.42 12.09 17.10
CA GLU A 130 -1.59 13.26 17.97
C GLU A 130 -2.20 12.91 19.33
N HIS A 131 -2.88 11.77 19.44
CA HIS A 131 -3.42 11.27 20.71
C HIS A 131 -2.41 10.49 21.55
N LEU A 132 -1.22 10.21 21.03
CA LEU A 132 -0.16 9.58 21.80
C LEU A 132 0.41 10.58 22.81
N SER A 133 0.71 10.12 24.02
CA SER A 133 1.39 10.92 25.05
C SER A 133 2.87 11.23 24.73
N LEU A 134 3.31 10.88 23.52
CA LEU A 134 4.68 10.99 23.04
C LEU A 134 4.72 12.10 21.99
N THR A 135 5.07 13.31 22.42
CA THR A 135 5.11 14.49 21.56
C THR A 135 6.50 14.64 20.92
N ASN A 136 6.58 15.33 19.78
CA ASN A 136 7.86 15.69 19.14
C ASN A 136 8.87 16.32 20.13
N ASN A 137 8.37 17.16 21.07
CA ASN A 137 9.20 17.72 22.13
C ASN A 137 9.85 16.66 23.05
N ASN A 138 9.16 15.56 23.34
CA ASN A 138 9.72 14.47 24.12
C ASN A 138 10.82 13.75 23.34
N ILE A 139 10.56 13.44 22.06
CA ILE A 139 11.53 12.80 21.18
C ILE A 139 12.78 13.69 21.06
N ARG A 140 12.61 14.98 20.77
CA ARG A 140 13.73 15.93 20.68
C ARG A 140 14.57 15.98 21.96
N ARG A 141 13.91 15.98 23.14
CA ARG A 141 14.61 16.02 24.43
C ARG A 141 15.42 14.75 24.69
N GLU A 142 14.83 13.58 24.46
CA GLU A 142 15.53 12.32 24.72
C GLU A 142 16.59 12.01 23.66
N THR A 143 16.36 12.36 22.38
CA THR A 143 17.37 12.30 21.31
C THR A 143 18.59 13.16 21.61
N ALA A 144 18.40 14.34 22.21
CA ALA A 144 19.51 15.22 22.60
C ALA A 144 20.29 14.70 23.82
N ARG A 145 19.65 13.89 24.68
CA ARG A 145 20.28 13.25 25.84
C ARG A 145 21.03 11.98 25.46
N ASP A 146 20.62 11.32 24.40
CA ASP A 146 21.26 10.11 23.90
C ASP A 146 22.63 10.43 23.28
N LYS A 147 23.67 9.71 23.73
CA LYS A 147 25.07 9.95 23.34
C LYS A 147 25.32 9.67 21.85
N ILE A 148 24.61 8.72 21.26
CA ILE A 148 24.77 8.31 19.86
C ILE A 148 23.91 9.21 18.98
N LEU A 149 22.64 9.38 19.33
CA LEU A 149 21.71 10.12 18.48
C LEU A 149 21.99 11.62 18.46
N SER A 150 22.49 12.21 19.55
CA SER A 150 22.95 13.61 19.56
C SER A 150 24.14 13.81 18.60
N ARG A 151 25.08 12.86 18.55
CA ARG A 151 26.21 12.91 17.63
C ARG A 151 25.76 12.78 16.17
N VAL A 152 24.83 11.86 15.90
CA VAL A 152 24.23 11.70 14.56
C VAL A 152 23.50 12.97 14.16
N TYR A 153 22.71 13.57 15.06
CA TYR A 153 22.00 14.83 14.80
C TYR A 153 22.95 15.97 14.43
N GLU A 154 24.06 16.13 15.17
CA GLU A 154 25.08 17.13 14.84
C GLU A 154 25.72 16.88 13.47
N LEU A 155 26.03 15.63 13.13
CA LEU A 155 26.63 15.26 11.85
C LEU A 155 25.69 15.52 10.67
N VAL A 156 24.39 15.27 10.85
CA VAL A 156 23.38 15.58 9.83
C VAL A 156 23.22 17.09 9.63
N GLN A 157 23.33 17.90 10.69
CA GLN A 157 23.25 19.36 10.58
C GLN A 157 24.52 20.02 10.02
N LYS A 158 25.70 19.54 10.42
CA LYS A 158 27.00 20.14 10.05
C LYS A 158 27.60 19.52 8.79
N GLY A 159 26.99 18.46 8.26
CA GLY A 159 27.53 17.68 7.14
C GLY A 159 28.48 16.59 7.64
N TRP A 160 28.53 15.48 6.89
CA TRP A 160 29.39 14.35 7.22
C TRP A 160 30.84 14.71 6.91
N THR A 161 31.66 14.89 7.95
CA THR A 161 33.12 15.01 7.77
C THR A 161 33.68 13.61 7.63
N VAL A 162 33.86 13.17 6.38
CA VAL A 162 34.66 11.98 6.09
C VAL A 162 36.10 12.35 6.43
N ASN A 163 36.59 11.91 7.59
CA ASN A 163 38.04 11.75 7.73
C ASN A 163 38.37 10.48 6.94
N ASP A 164 38.88 10.70 5.73
CA ASP A 164 39.68 9.70 5.02
C ASP A 164 40.92 9.44 5.87
N ASP A 165 40.90 8.38 6.69
CA ASP A 165 42.10 7.79 7.27
C ASP A 165 41.88 6.28 7.38
N ILE A 166 42.28 5.57 6.30
CA ILE A 166 42.78 4.18 6.36
C ILE A 166 44.28 4.25 6.58
#